data_AF-A0A954LU96-F1
#
_entry.id   AF-A0A954LU96-F1
#
_cell.length_a   1.000
_cell.length_b   1.000
_cell.length_c   1.000
_cell.angle_alpha   90.00
_cell.angle_beta   90.00
_cell.angle_gamma   90.00
#
_symmetry.space_group_name_H-M   'P 1'
#
loop_
_entity.id
_entity.type
_entity.pdbx_description
1 polymer ?
#
loop_
_entity_poly.entity_id
_entity_poly.type
_entity_poly.pdbx_seq_one_letter_code
_entity_poly.pdbx_strand_id
1 'polypeptide(L)'
;MTYVSPAGEKVVLTRVSETGGSEDFIALSSVCPHLGCQVHWEGQNDRFFCPCHNGAFDSEGSPIAGPPKDANQSLPRYELHVENGLLFIDAATEALVDASQNTSHRT
;
A
#
# COMPACT_ATOMS: atom_id res chain seq x y z
N MET A 1 -1.97 -10.97 -2.13
CA MET A 1 -1.93 -10.54 -3.55
C MET A 1 -1.46 -9.09 -3.54
N THR A 2 -0.29 -8.80 -4.09
CA THR A 2 0.29 -7.45 -4.08
C THR A 2 0.35 -6.95 -5.52
N TYR A 3 -0.24 -5.80 -5.78
CA TYR A 3 -0.07 -5.05 -7.01
C TYR A 3 1.23 -4.23 -6.91
N VAL A 4 1.97 -4.14 -8.00
CA VAL A 4 3.14 -3.25 -8.09
C VAL A 4 2.86 -2.24 -9.20
N SER A 5 2.83 -0.97 -8.86
CA SER A 5 2.64 0.09 -9.85
C SER A 5 3.85 0.17 -10.81
N PRO A 6 3.73 0.79 -11.98
CA PRO A 6 4.87 1.09 -12.84
C PRO A 6 5.98 1.91 -12.16
N ALA A 7 5.63 2.77 -11.21
CA ALA A 7 6.55 3.55 -10.39
C ALA A 7 7.18 2.74 -9.22
N GLY A 8 6.76 1.49 -9.04
CA GLY A 8 7.36 0.54 -8.10
C GLY A 8 6.67 0.46 -6.74
N GLU A 9 5.61 1.22 -6.48
CA GLU A 9 4.84 1.11 -5.25
C GLU A 9 4.18 -0.26 -5.13
N LYS A 10 4.31 -0.88 -3.96
CA LYS A 10 3.73 -2.19 -3.67
C LYS A 10 2.44 -2.01 -2.89
N VAL A 11 1.30 -2.26 -3.52
CA VAL A 11 -0.04 -2.00 -3.00
C VAL A 11 -0.75 -3.33 -2.71
N VAL A 12 -1.45 -3.42 -1.57
CA VAL A 12 -2.50 -4.42 -1.33
C VAL A 12 -3.84 -3.78 -1.61
N LEU A 13 -4.68 -4.48 -2.38
CA LEU A 13 -6.08 -4.13 -2.58
C LEU A 13 -6.95 -5.12 -1.80
N THR A 14 -7.78 -4.62 -0.89
CA THR A 14 -8.77 -5.41 -0.14
C THR A 14 -10.17 -4.92 -0.48
N ARG A 15 -11.14 -5.84 -0.45
CA ARG A 15 -12.56 -5.50 -0.51
C ARG A 15 -13.14 -5.50 0.90
N VAL A 16 -13.82 -4.43 1.27
CA VAL A 16 -14.39 -4.18 2.61
C VAL A 16 -15.92 -4.06 2.62
N SER A 17 -16.56 -3.86 1.46
CA SER A 17 -18.01 -3.94 1.28
C SER A 17 -18.39 -4.42 -0.14
N GLU A 18 -19.69 -4.50 -0.43
CA GLU A 18 -20.22 -5.00 -1.71
C GLU A 18 -21.34 -4.09 -2.29
N THR A 19 -21.18 -2.77 -2.18
CA THR A 19 -22.11 -1.75 -2.70
C THR A 19 -21.99 -1.51 -4.21
N GLY A 20 -20.87 -1.91 -4.82
CA GLY A 20 -20.52 -1.72 -6.23
C GLY A 20 -19.67 -0.49 -6.54
N GLY A 21 -19.26 0.31 -5.54
CA GLY A 21 -18.47 1.53 -5.71
C GLY A 21 -16.98 1.38 -5.38
N SER A 22 -16.20 2.48 -5.49
CA SER A 22 -14.78 2.48 -5.08
C SER A 22 -14.63 2.35 -3.56
N GLU A 23 -15.63 2.80 -2.79
CA GLU A 23 -15.68 2.68 -1.33
C GLU A 23 -15.70 1.22 -0.84
N ASP A 24 -16.02 0.28 -1.72
CA ASP A 24 -15.92 -1.16 -1.42
C ASP A 24 -14.49 -1.65 -1.28
N PHE A 25 -13.51 -0.84 -1.67
CA PHE A 25 -12.12 -1.26 -1.71
C PHE A 25 -11.24 -0.31 -0.91
N ILE A 26 -10.17 -0.87 -0.36
CA ILE A 26 -9.08 -0.10 0.23
C ILE A 26 -7.79 -0.51 -0.47
N ALA A 27 -7.03 0.48 -0.92
CA ALA A 27 -5.68 0.30 -1.44
C ALA A 27 -4.66 0.82 -0.41
N LEU A 28 -3.85 -0.09 0.15
CA LEU A 28 -2.84 0.20 1.15
C LEU A 28 -1.45 -0.14 0.64
N SER A 29 -0.43 0.61 1.06
CA SER A 29 0.94 0.18 0.88
C SER A 29 1.18 -1.13 1.63
N SER A 30 1.81 -2.10 0.95
CA SER A 30 2.33 -3.31 1.55
C SER A 30 3.69 -3.10 2.21
N VAL A 31 4.18 -1.86 2.31
CA VAL A 31 5.48 -1.51 2.87
C VAL A 31 5.27 -0.92 4.27
N CYS A 32 5.87 -1.55 5.27
CA CYS A 32 5.84 -1.08 6.64
C CYS A 32 6.53 0.29 6.75
N PRO A 33 5.88 1.33 7.30
CA PRO A 33 6.42 2.67 7.40
C PRO A 33 7.62 2.80 8.36
N HIS A 34 7.91 1.76 9.14
CA HIS A 34 9.06 1.74 10.04
C HIS A 34 10.39 1.71 9.25
N LEU A 35 10.70 0.59 8.58
CA LEU A 35 11.98 0.37 7.89
C LEU A 35 11.80 -0.34 6.53
N GLY A 36 10.59 -0.34 5.97
CA GLY A 36 10.36 -0.80 4.61
C GLY A 36 10.17 -2.31 4.42
N CYS A 37 10.10 -3.10 5.50
CA CYS A 37 9.71 -4.52 5.39
C CYS A 37 8.32 -4.67 4.78
N GLN A 38 8.09 -5.75 4.03
CA GLN A 38 6.77 -6.04 3.51
C GLN A 38 5.83 -6.51 4.63
N VAL A 39 4.60 -6.00 4.66
CA VAL A 39 3.52 -6.50 5.51
C VAL A 39 2.72 -7.57 4.77
N HIS A 40 2.16 -8.53 5.51
CA HIS A 40 1.23 -9.52 4.97
C HIS A 40 -0.11 -9.48 5.71
N TRP A 41 -1.17 -9.87 5.02
CA TRP A 41 -2.50 -10.04 5.61
C TRP A 41 -2.55 -11.31 6.45
N GLU A 42 -2.96 -11.20 7.72
CA GLU A 42 -3.26 -12.33 8.61
C GLU A 42 -4.77 -12.45 8.78
N GLY A 43 -5.45 -13.14 7.86
CA GLY A 43 -6.92 -13.22 7.85
C GLY A 43 -7.55 -13.93 9.06
N GLN A 44 -6.79 -14.64 9.88
CA GLN A 44 -7.30 -15.19 11.15
C GLN A 44 -7.39 -14.12 12.26
N ASN A 45 -6.69 -13.00 12.08
CA ASN A 45 -6.57 -11.90 13.04
C ASN A 45 -7.11 -10.58 12.47
N ASP A 46 -7.66 -10.58 11.26
CA ASP A 46 -8.16 -9.41 10.52
C ASP A 46 -7.20 -8.20 10.55
N ARG A 47 -5.91 -8.45 10.30
CA ARG A 47 -4.86 -7.44 10.40
C ARG A 47 -3.77 -7.60 9.36
N PHE A 48 -3.04 -6.52 9.10
CA PHE A 48 -1.73 -6.60 8.46
C PHE A 48 -0.63 -6.78 9.51
N PHE A 49 0.32 -7.67 9.25
CA PHE A 49 1.43 -7.96 10.14
C PHE A 49 2.79 -7.75 9.46
N CYS A 50 3.72 -7.14 10.19
CA CYS A 50 5.12 -6.96 9.82
C CYS A 50 5.99 -7.86 10.70
N PRO A 51 6.60 -8.93 10.16
CA PRO A 51 7.36 -9.88 10.96
C PRO A 51 8.70 -9.34 11.48
N CYS A 52 9.21 -8.24 10.92
CA CYS A 52 10.54 -7.72 11.26
C CYS A 52 10.65 -7.24 12.72
N HIS A 53 9.63 -6.56 13.22
CA HIS A 53 9.61 -5.99 14.58
C HIS A 53 8.22 -6.04 15.21
N ASN A 54 7.45 -7.08 14.83
CA ASN A 54 6.09 -7.32 15.34
C ASN A 54 5.14 -6.12 15.17
N GLY A 55 5.32 -5.35 14.09
CA GLY A 55 4.38 -4.28 13.73
C GLY A 55 3.06 -4.87 13.29
N ALA A 56 1.95 -4.27 13.68
CA ALA A 56 0.62 -4.71 13.22
C ALA A 56 -0.26 -3.50 12.91
N PHE A 57 -1.15 -3.68 11.95
CA PHE A 57 -2.11 -2.68 11.51
C PHE A 57 -3.49 -3.32 11.37
N ASP A 58 -4.55 -2.61 11.69
CA ASP A 58 -5.92 -3.10 11.45
C ASP A 58 -6.21 -3.28 9.94
N SER A 59 -7.40 -3.76 9.61
CA SER A 59 -7.88 -3.95 8.22
C SER A 59 -7.85 -2.68 7.37
N GLU A 60 -7.83 -1.53 8.03
CA GLU A 60 -7.84 -0.20 7.46
C GLU A 60 -6.43 0.42 7.33
N GLY A 61 -5.41 -0.24 7.87
CA GLY A 61 -4.01 0.19 7.84
C GLY A 61 -3.58 1.06 9.01
N SER A 62 -4.43 1.27 10.02
CA SER A 62 -4.05 2.02 11.23
C SER A 62 -3.18 1.18 12.14
N PRO A 63 -2.13 1.74 12.78
CA PRO A 63 -1.18 0.94 13.52
C PRO A 63 -1.73 0.53 14.89
N ILE A 64 -1.65 -0.75 15.21
CA ILE A 64 -2.17 -1.36 16.45
C ILE A 64 -1.10 -2.05 17.30
N ALA A 65 0.10 -2.28 16.78
CA ALA A 65 1.23 -2.81 17.56
C ALA A 65 2.61 -2.47 16.97
N GLY A 66 3.64 -2.63 17.80
CA GLY A 66 5.05 -2.48 17.44
C GLY A 66 5.47 -1.03 17.14
N PRO A 67 6.67 -0.84 16.55
CA PRO A 67 7.21 0.49 16.28
C PRO A 67 6.28 1.44 15.51
N PRO A 68 5.48 0.97 14.50
CA PRO A 68 4.51 1.84 13.83
C PRO A 68 3.43 2.41 14.75
N LYS A 69 2.99 1.67 15.79
CA LYS A 69 2.03 2.19 16.77
C LYS A 69 2.68 3.24 17.66
N ASP A 70 3.91 3.02 18.09
CA ASP A 70 4.62 3.97 18.96
C ASP A 70 4.88 5.31 18.24
N ALA A 71 5.12 5.25 16.93
CA ALA A 71 5.31 6.43 16.07
C ALA A 71 4.01 6.96 15.43
N ASN A 72 2.86 6.32 15.68
CA ASN A 72 1.57 6.62 15.04
C ASN A 72 1.64 6.69 13.50
N GLN A 73 2.30 5.71 12.88
CA GLN A 73 2.49 5.61 11.44
C GLN A 73 1.57 4.54 10.84
N SER A 74 0.54 4.96 10.10
CA SER A 74 -0.34 4.08 9.33
C SER A 74 0.31 3.59 8.03
N LEU A 75 -0.22 2.51 7.45
CA LEU A 75 0.07 2.16 6.06
C LEU A 75 -0.47 3.28 5.14
N PRO A 76 0.35 3.83 4.23
CA PRO A 76 -0.12 4.79 3.25
C PRO A 76 -1.31 4.26 2.45
N ARG A 77 -2.35 5.09 2.29
CA ARG A 77 -3.52 4.82 1.45
C ARG A 77 -3.30 5.38 0.05
N TYR A 78 -3.79 4.66 -0.96
CA TYR A 78 -3.87 5.14 -2.33
C TYR A 78 -5.32 5.46 -2.66
N GLU A 79 -5.53 6.56 -3.36
CA GLU A 79 -6.87 6.93 -3.84
C GLU A 79 -7.35 5.95 -4.91
N LEU A 80 -8.66 5.70 -4.89
CA LEU A 80 -9.33 4.77 -5.77
C LEU A 80 -10.49 5.48 -6.48
N HIS A 81 -10.64 5.22 -7.77
CA HIS A 81 -11.81 5.65 -8.52
C HIS A 81 -12.32 4.55 -9.44
N VAL A 82 -13.62 4.55 -9.69
CA VAL A 82 -14.27 3.62 -10.63
C VAL A 82 -14.72 4.41 -11.85
N GLU A 83 -14.33 3.95 -13.04
CA GLU A 83 -14.77 4.49 -14.31
C GLU A 83 -15.11 3.34 -15.26
N ASN A 84 -16.31 3.38 -15.87
CA ASN A 84 -16.77 2.37 -16.83
C ASN A 84 -16.67 0.90 -16.34
N GLY A 85 -16.88 0.68 -15.04
CA GLY A 85 -16.79 -0.64 -14.41
C GLY A 85 -15.36 -1.13 -14.15
N LEU A 86 -14.35 -0.29 -14.37
CA LEU A 86 -12.96 -0.55 -14.03
C LEU A 86 -12.59 0.21 -12.75
N LEU A 87 -11.83 -0.44 -11.86
CA LEU A 87 -11.27 0.17 -10.67
C LEU A 87 -9.83 0.60 -10.94
N PHE A 88 -9.54 1.87 -10.66
CA PHE A 88 -8.23 2.48 -10.84
C PHE A 88 -7.60 2.83 -9.49
N ILE A 89 -6.27 2.79 -9.45
CA ILE A 89 -5.46 3.24 -8.31
C ILE A 89 -4.70 4.47 -8.77
N ASP A 90 -4.86 5.58 -8.06
CA ASP A 90 -4.10 6.81 -8.29
C ASP A 90 -2.75 6.70 -7.56
N ALA A 91 -1.77 6.09 -8.24
CA ALA A 91 -0.38 6.02 -7.79
C ALA A 91 0.43 7.15 -8.45
N ALA A 92 1.30 7.82 -7.69
CA ALA A 92 2.07 8.96 -8.18
C ALA A 92 3.04 8.53 -9.30
N THR A 93 2.92 9.15 -10.47
CA THR A 93 3.75 8.82 -11.65
C THR A 93 5.15 9.44 -11.65
N GLU A 94 5.50 10.24 -10.64
CA GLU A 94 6.76 11.02 -10.57
C GLU A 94 8.01 10.14 -10.73
N ALA A 95 7.99 8.87 -10.30
CA ALA A 95 9.14 7.97 -10.43
C ALA A 95 9.43 7.50 -11.87
N LEU A 96 8.49 7.63 -12.80
CA LEU A 96 8.68 7.26 -14.21
C LEU A 96 9.43 8.34 -15.02
N VAL A 97 9.38 9.60 -14.55
CA VAL A 97 9.95 10.74 -15.28
C VAL A 97 11.47 10.82 -15.11
N ASP A 98 12.01 10.33 -13.99
CA ASP A 98 13.45 10.35 -13.67
C ASP A 98 14.21 9.15 -14.28
N ALA A 99 13.57 7.98 -14.39
CA ALA A 99 14.17 6.80 -15.00
C ALA A 99 14.49 6.96 -16.51
N SER A 100 13.83 7.90 -17.18
CA SER A 100 14.08 8.25 -18.60
C SER A 100 15.26 9.21 -18.79
N GLN A 101 15.67 9.94 -17.74
CA GLN A 101 16.63 11.05 -17.87
C GLN A 101 18.08 10.67 -17.50
N ASN A 102 18.32 9.48 -16.95
CA ASN A 102 19.64 9.07 -16.44
C ASN A 102 20.44 8.14 -17.37
N THR A 103 20.43 8.38 -18.69
CA THR A 103 21.30 7.65 -19.66
C THR A 103 22.37 8.52 -20.32
N SER A 104 22.75 9.64 -19.72
CA SER A 104 23.85 10.47 -20.22
C SER A 104 24.78 10.87 -19.08
N HIS A 105 25.78 10.04 -18.82
CA HIS A 105 27.16 10.40 -18.41
C HIS A 105 27.82 9.23 -17.67
N ARG A 106 28.31 8.26 -18.44
CA ARG A 106 29.47 7.45 -18.07
C ARG A 106 30.44 7.50 -19.25
N THR A 107 31.39 8.43 -19.17
CA THR A 107 32.69 8.41 -19.84
C THR A 107 33.75 8.30 -18.75
#